data_AF-A0A9W9EGV5-F1
#
_entry.id   AF-A0A9W9EGV5-F1
#
_cell.length_a   1.000
_cell.length_b   1.000
_cell.length_c   1.000
_cell.angle_alpha   90.00
_cell.angle_beta   90.00
_cell.angle_gamma   90.00
#
_symmetry.space_group_name_H-M   'P 1'
#
loop_
_entity.id
_entity.type
_entity.pdbx_description
1 polymer ?
#
loop_
_entity_poly.entity_id
_entity_poly.type
_entity_poly.pdbx_seq_one_letter_code
_entity_poly.pdbx_strand_id
1 'polypeptide(L)' 'MQAAYRKPRRTANACIACRQSKIKCSGDEPCVNCQRRFIRCQFSEASTKVLVSERFVICVSDVLFG' A
#
# COMPACT_ATOMS: atom_id res chain seq x y z
N MET A 1 -8.85 -28.40 -8.43
CA MET A 1 -8.06 -27.15 -8.34
C MET A 1 -8.95 -25.99 -8.76
N GLN A 2 -9.63 -25.32 -7.81
CA GLN A 2 -10.49 -24.18 -8.13
C GLN A 2 -9.78 -22.90 -7.66
N ALA A 3 -9.25 -22.14 -8.63
CA ALA A 3 -8.72 -20.80 -8.38
C ALA A 3 -9.91 -19.88 -8.06
N ALA A 4 -10.02 -19.49 -6.78
CA ALA A 4 -11.13 -18.70 -6.27
C ALA A 4 -11.23 -17.36 -7.03
N TYR A 5 -12.26 -17.25 -7.86
CA TYR A 5 -12.74 -16.01 -8.47
C TYR A 5 -13.21 -15.07 -7.36
N ARG A 6 -12.29 -14.29 -6.79
CA ARG A 6 -12.61 -13.22 -5.84
C ARG A 6 -12.91 -11.96 -6.64
N LYS A 7 -14.19 -11.79 -6.98
CA LYS A 7 -14.75 -10.52 -7.47
C LYS A 7 -14.36 -9.39 -6.48
N PRO A 8 -13.53 -8.40 -6.85
CA PRO A 8 -13.29 -7.28 -5.95
C PRO A 8 -14.36 -6.22 -6.21
N ARG A 9 -15.05 -5.88 -5.12
CA ARG A 9 -15.92 -4.71 -5.01
C ARG A 9 -15.18 -3.49 -5.55
N ARG A 10 -15.86 -2.70 -6.38
CA ARG A 10 -15.45 -1.38 -6.87
C ARG A 10 -14.91 -0.53 -5.70
N THR A 11 -13.62 -0.63 -5.43
CA THR A 11 -12.97 0.19 -4.41
C THR A 11 -12.11 1.16 -5.20
N ALA A 12 -12.39 2.46 -5.06
CA ALA A 12 -11.76 3.56 -5.78
C ALA A 12 -10.25 3.75 -5.48
N ASN A 13 -9.57 2.71 -4.99
CA ASN A 13 -8.16 2.72 -4.65
C ASN A 13 -7.37 1.99 -5.72
N ALA A 14 -6.76 2.77 -6.62
CA ALA A 14 -5.73 2.27 -7.52
C ALA A 14 -4.48 1.86 -6.73
N CYS A 15 -3.79 0.81 -7.22
CA CYS A 15 -2.52 0.34 -6.69
C CYS A 15 -1.45 1.45 -6.66
N ILE A 16 -0.44 1.37 -5.77
CA ILE A 16 0.63 2.38 -5.66
C ILE A 16 1.33 2.60 -7.00
N ALA A 17 1.73 1.52 -7.67
CA ALA A 17 2.40 1.60 -8.97
C ALA A 17 1.53 2.29 -10.05
N CYS A 18 0.23 2.01 -10.02
CA CYS A 18 -0.78 2.57 -10.93
C CYS A 18 -1.00 4.06 -10.65
N ARG A 19 -1.05 4.44 -9.36
CA ARG A 19 -1.14 5.83 -8.90
C ARG A 19 0.08 6.65 -9.31
N GLN A 20 1.28 6.11 -9.10
CA GLN A 20 2.54 6.76 -9.50
C GLN A 20 2.62 6.91 -11.03
N SER A 21 2.20 5.89 -11.77
CA SER A 21 2.17 5.91 -13.23
C SER A 21 1.01 6.73 -13.82
N LYS A 22 0.07 7.22 -12.98
CA LYS A 22 -1.17 7.92 -13.39
C LYS A 22 -1.98 7.16 -14.45
N ILE A 23 -2.00 5.84 -14.37
CA ILE A 23 -2.76 4.97 -15.30
C ILE A 23 -3.97 4.34 -14.60
N LYS A 24 -4.93 3.89 -15.41
CA LYS A 24 -6.10 3.16 -14.92
C LYS A 24 -5.67 1.85 -14.24
N CYS A 25 -6.06 1.68 -12.98
CA CYS A 25 -5.90 0.43 -12.25
C CYS A 25 -7.14 -0.44 -12.43
N SER A 26 -6.96 -1.75 -12.65
CA SER A 26 -8.08 -2.71 -12.70
C SER A 26 -8.74 -2.92 -11.34
N GLY A 27 -8.03 -2.66 -10.24
CA GLY A 27 -8.54 -2.84 -8.87
C GLY A 27 -8.50 -4.29 -8.35
N ASP A 28 -8.06 -5.24 -9.17
CA ASP A 28 -7.75 -6.61 -8.75
C ASP A 28 -6.39 -6.67 -8.03
N GLU A 29 -6.22 -7.62 -7.10
CA GLU A 29 -4.93 -7.93 -6.48
C GLU A 29 -4.50 -9.35 -6.87
N PRO A 30 -3.50 -9.51 -7.76
CA PRO A 30 -2.68 -8.47 -8.40
C PRO A 30 -3.37 -7.77 -9.59
N CYS A 31 -3.06 -6.49 -9.79
CA CYS A 31 -3.66 -5.70 -10.87
C CYS A 31 -3.14 -6.14 -12.26
N VAL A 32 -3.96 -6.09 -13.32
CA VAL A 32 -3.58 -6.54 -14.67
C VAL A 32 -2.29 -5.88 -15.17
N ASN A 33 -2.13 -4.57 -14.94
CA ASN A 33 -0.92 -3.86 -15.34
C ASN A 33 0.31 -4.30 -14.53
N CYS A 34 0.13 -4.59 -13.25
CA CYS A 34 1.18 -5.04 -12.35
C CYS A 34 1.64 -6.45 -12.73
N GLN A 35 0.68 -7.33 -13.06
CA GLN A 35 0.92 -8.67 -13.55
C GLN A 35 1.67 -8.66 -14.88
N ARG A 36 1.25 -7.82 -15.85
CA ARG A 36 1.92 -7.70 -17.15
C ARG A 36 3.35 -7.17 -17.05
N ARG A 37 3.59 -6.23 -16.13
CA ARG A 37 4.92 -5.64 -15.92
C ARG A 37 5.78 -6.45 -14.95
N PHE A 38 5.25 -7.53 -14.38
CA PHE A 38 5.90 -8.31 -13.31
C PHE A 38 6.43 -7.43 -12.16
N ILE A 39 5.69 -6.38 -11.81
CA ILE A 39 6.03 -5.49 -10.71
C ILE A 39 5.16 -5.80 -9.49
N ARG A 40 5.66 -5.42 -8.32
CA ARG A 40 4.94 -5.57 -7.06
C ARG A 40 3.65 -4.74 -7.08
N CYS A 41 2.52 -5.44 -7.11
CA CYS A 41 1.22 -4.83 -6.89
C CYS A 41 1.04 -4.63 -5.39
N GLN A 42 0.97 -3.37 -4.96
CA GLN A 42 0.67 -3.04 -3.57
C GLN A 42 -0.45 -2.01 -3.59
N PHE A 43 -1.56 -2.34 -2.97
CA PHE A 43 -2.58 -1.37 -2.61
C PHE A 43 -2.19 -0.88 -1.22
N SER A 44 -1.74 0.38 -1.10
CA SER A 44 -1.45 0.96 0.21
C SER A 44 -2.76 1.02 0.98
N GLU A 45 -2.91 0.16 1.98
CA GLU A 45 -3.58 0.57 3.20
C GLU A 45 -2.66 1.60 3.87
N ALA A 46 -3.26 2.65 4.41
CA ALA A 46 -2.57 3.88 4.75
C ALA A 46 -1.38 3.64 5.70
N SER A 47 -0.28 4.34 5.42
CA SER A 47 0.84 4.64 6.34
C SER A 47 0.53 4.26 7.78
N THR A 48 1.21 3.23 8.31
CA THR A 48 1.12 2.80 9.71
C THR A 48 1.59 3.95 10.61
N LYS A 49 0.71 4.92 10.82
CA LYS A 49 0.92 6.07 11.70
C LYS A 49 0.50 5.63 13.08
N VAL A 50 1.50 5.37 13.92
CA VAL A 50 1.27 5.17 15.34
C VAL A 50 1.26 6.55 15.99
N LEU A 51 0.15 6.89 16.65
CA LEU A 51 0.10 8.10 17.47
C LEU A 51 0.87 7.84 18.76
N VAL A 52 1.85 8.68 19.02
CA VAL A 52 2.68 8.63 20.22
C VAL A 52 2.66 10.00 20.88
N SER A 53 2.90 10.05 22.19
CA SER A 53 3.01 11.30 22.92
C SER A 53 4.28 12.06 22.54
N GLU A 54 4.26 13.39 22.63
CA GLU A 54 5.42 14.23 22.32
C GLU A 54 6.66 13.85 23.16
N ARG A 55 6.44 13.43 24.41
CA ARG A 55 7.49 12.91 25.29
C ARG A 55 8.18 11.66 24.75
N PHE A 56 7.46 10.79 24.05
CA PHE A 56 8.05 9.60 23.42
C PHE A 56 8.97 9.99 22.26
N VAL A 57 8.59 10.98 21.46
CA VAL A 57 9.42 11.48 20.34
C VAL A 57 10.74 12.07 20.87
N ILE A 58 10.64 12.90 21.90
CA ILE A 58 11.82 13.52 22.56
C ILE A 58 12.73 12.45 23.16
N CYS A 59 12.17 11.48 23.89
CA CYS A 59 12.93 10.39 24.50
C CYS A 59 13.71 9.55 23.48
N VAL A 60 13.09 9.23 22.34
CA VAL A 60 13.76 8.49 21.26
C VAL A 60 14.92 9.28 20.66
N SER A 61 14.79 10.61 20.55
CA SER A 61 15.89 11.46 20.08
C SER A 61 17.05 11.51 21.07
N ASP A 62 16.79 11.73 22.36
CA ASP A 62 17.85 11.76 23.39
C ASP A 62 18.66 10.45 23.45
N VAL A 63 18.00 9.29 23.33
CA VAL A 63 18.67 7.97 23.35
C VAL A 63 19.53 7.71 22.10
N LEU A 64 19.21 8.34 20.96
CA LEU A 64 19.99 8.16 19.72
C LEU A 64 21.20 9.09 19.61
N PHE A 65 21.17 10.24 20.28
CA PHE A 65 22.23 11.26 20.21
C PHE A 65 23.11 11.31 21.48
N GLY A 66 22.84 10.44 22.46
CA GLY A 66 23.57 10.31 23.73
C GLY A 66 24.62 9.20 23.75
#